data_AF-A0A922WRL8-F1
#
_entry.id   AF-A0A922WRL8-F1
#
_cell.length_a   1.000
_cell.length_b   1.000
_cell.length_c   1.000
_cell.angle_alpha   90.00
_cell.angle_beta   90.00
_cell.angle_gamma   90.00
#
_symmetry.space_group_name_H-M   'P 1'
#
loop_
_entity.id
_entity.type
_entity.pdbx_description
1 polymer ?
#
loop_
_entity_poly.entity_id
_entity_poly.type
_entity_poly.pdbx_seq_one_letter_code
_entity_poly.pdbx_strand_id
1 'polypeptide(L)'
;MTDIVEIRRSDDPRDVIHRVCEALAQGELVGLPTETTYIVVASALSEPGVAKLKALAASTADSSNPAAAQLPRYELLLKAAEEALDYLVEQSRYGRKLIRRCWPGPVTLRFPGKHCGWFFNKLPAPTRDILHHRDGAVSFRVPAHTLPADILSLLPGPLVALAEVQPQPVPMRLATDISQAYGPSLTLIVDDGPSRYGEPGTVIEIGDHDWKIAHAGVVSDRTMGRLASEVILFACTGNTCRSPMAEVLFRKLLSEKLACPEEELVDHGFVVLSAGLAAAIGAPANPEAIALLSEEGLDLRNHESQPLTERLLQQVDMIYTMTRGHRDAILAERPDLASRVRTLSAVGKDIADPIGGGREIYRDCKQTIETHLQQIIQDLLSIRSQPS
;
A
#
# COMPACT_ATOMS: atom_id res chain seq x y z
N MET A 1 18.36 22.44 25.98
CA MET A 1 17.55 23.25 25.06
C MET A 1 17.53 22.47 23.77
N THR A 2 16.35 22.18 23.23
CA THR A 2 16.18 21.42 21.99
C THR A 2 16.72 22.23 20.83
N ASP A 3 17.55 21.62 19.99
CA ASP A 3 17.99 22.26 18.75
C ASP A 3 16.94 22.02 17.66
N ILE A 4 16.53 23.07 16.94
CA ILE A 4 15.62 22.98 15.80
C ILE A 4 16.41 23.36 14.55
N VAL A 5 16.55 22.42 13.62
CA VAL A 5 17.37 22.60 12.43
C VAL A 5 16.48 22.61 11.18
N GLU A 6 16.41 23.76 10.51
CA GLU A 6 15.70 23.92 9.25
C GLU A 6 16.49 23.28 8.09
N ILE A 7 16.06 22.11 7.63
CA ILE A 7 16.80 21.36 6.59
C ILE A 7 16.83 22.10 5.25
N ARG A 8 15.76 22.83 4.91
CA ARG A 8 15.64 23.60 3.66
C ARG A 8 16.58 24.80 3.59
N ARG A 9 17.10 25.25 4.73
CA ARG A 9 18.07 26.36 4.83
C ARG A 9 19.50 25.88 5.05
N SER A 10 19.71 24.57 5.16
CA SER A 10 21.07 24.01 5.29
C SER A 10 21.82 24.06 3.97
N ASP A 11 23.13 24.35 4.03
CA ASP A 11 24.00 24.34 2.84
C ASP A 11 24.14 22.92 2.27
N ASP A 12 24.19 21.90 3.13
CA ASP A 12 24.14 20.49 2.77
C ASP A 12 23.15 19.72 3.68
N PRO A 13 22.00 19.24 3.15
CA PRO A 13 21.05 18.45 3.91
C PRO A 13 21.65 17.18 4.54
N ARG A 14 22.74 16.64 3.99
CA ARG A 14 23.41 15.45 4.52
C ARG A 14 24.04 15.71 5.89
N ASP A 15 24.48 16.93 6.17
CA ASP A 15 25.01 17.27 7.49
C ASP A 15 23.93 17.16 8.56
N VAL A 16 22.70 17.59 8.23
CA VAL A 16 21.54 17.45 9.13
C VAL A 16 21.23 15.97 9.36
N ILE A 17 21.24 15.16 8.30
CA ILE A 17 21.02 13.70 8.39
C ILE A 17 22.09 13.04 9.27
N HIS A 18 23.37 13.38 9.08
CA HIS A 18 24.46 12.82 9.89
C HIS A 18 24.34 13.20 11.37
N ARG A 19 23.96 14.45 11.68
CA ARG A 19 23.68 14.88 13.06
C ARG A 19 22.52 14.10 13.69
N VAL A 20 21.48 13.81 12.93
CA VAL A 20 20.37 12.95 13.39
C VAL A 20 20.87 11.53 13.68
N CYS A 21 21.61 10.92 12.75
CA CYS A 21 22.17 9.58 12.95
C CYS A 21 23.08 9.50 14.18
N GLU A 22 23.91 10.52 14.41
CA GLU A 22 24.76 10.61 15.59
C GLU A 22 23.94 10.69 16.89
N ALA A 23 22.94 11.58 16.96
CA ALA A 23 22.07 11.69 18.12
C ALA A 23 21.35 10.36 18.42
N LEU A 24 20.84 9.68 17.39
CA LEU A 24 20.17 8.39 17.54
C LEU A 24 21.13 7.29 18.00
N ALA A 25 22.37 7.27 17.49
CA ALA A 25 23.41 6.34 17.92
C ALA A 25 23.83 6.55 19.39
N GLN A 26 23.79 7.80 19.86
CA GLN A 26 24.03 8.15 21.27
C GLN A 26 22.84 7.82 22.19
N GLY A 27 21.72 7.32 21.65
CA GLY A 27 20.51 7.01 22.40
C GLY A 27 19.73 8.26 22.81
N GLU A 28 19.79 9.31 22.00
CA GLU A 28 18.94 10.49 22.13
C GLU A 28 17.63 10.36 21.35
N LEU A 29 16.64 11.17 21.73
CA LEU A 29 15.37 11.29 21.02
C LEU A 29 15.43 12.42 20.00
N VAL A 30 14.86 12.16 18.82
CA VAL A 30 14.81 13.13 17.72
C VAL A 30 13.37 13.31 17.24
N GLY A 31 12.98 14.55 16.97
CA GLY A 31 11.73 14.89 16.30
C GLY A 31 11.93 14.93 14.78
N LEU A 32 11.13 14.17 14.03
CA LEU A 32 11.23 14.09 12.57
C LEU A 32 9.90 14.42 11.87
N PRO A 33 9.94 15.11 10.72
CA PRO A 33 8.79 15.25 9.84
C PRO A 33 8.46 13.92 9.14
N THR A 34 7.17 13.72 8.88
CA THR A 34 6.68 12.70 7.95
C THR A 34 5.68 13.33 6.98
N GLU A 35 5.13 12.54 6.04
CA GLU A 35 4.04 13.02 5.20
C GLU A 35 2.74 13.28 5.99
N THR A 36 2.57 12.66 7.17
CA THR A 36 1.36 12.78 8.01
C THR A 36 1.49 13.89 9.04
N THR A 37 2.36 13.68 10.03
CA THR A 37 2.64 14.55 11.18
C THR A 37 4.09 14.37 11.63
N TYR A 38 4.57 15.26 12.49
CA TYR A 38 5.86 15.10 13.15
C TYR A 38 5.80 13.99 14.20
N ILE A 39 6.87 13.21 14.30
CA ILE A 39 6.96 12.07 15.22
C ILE A 39 8.23 12.14 16.06
N VAL A 40 8.18 11.55 17.25
CA VAL A 40 9.38 11.33 18.09
C VAL A 40 9.93 9.95 17.80
N VAL A 41 11.22 9.86 17.52
CA VAL A 41 11.90 8.60 17.21
C VAL A 41 13.10 8.34 18.09
N ALA A 42 13.42 7.05 18.24
CA ALA A 42 14.67 6.53 18.80
C ALA A 42 15.19 5.39 17.92
N SER A 43 16.50 5.10 18.00
CA SER A 43 17.04 3.88 17.38
C SER A 43 16.47 2.64 18.07
N ALA A 44 15.94 1.68 17.30
CA ALA A 44 15.42 0.42 17.83
C ALA A 44 16.50 -0.46 18.48
N LEU A 45 17.78 -0.21 18.17
CA LEU A 45 18.92 -0.93 18.72
C LEU A 45 19.50 -0.27 19.98
N SER A 46 19.04 0.94 20.32
CA SER A 46 19.53 1.70 21.49
C SER A 46 18.60 1.51 22.68
N GLU A 47 18.98 0.64 23.63
CA GLU A 47 18.23 0.46 24.87
C GLU A 47 18.05 1.77 25.67
N PRO A 48 19.06 2.66 25.80
CA PRO A 48 18.87 3.96 26.45
C PRO A 48 17.86 4.86 25.72
N GLY A 49 17.90 4.90 24.39
CA GLY A 49 16.96 5.69 23.59
C GLY A 49 15.53 5.18 23.73
N VAL A 50 15.35 3.86 23.66
CA VAL A 50 14.05 3.20 23.89
C VAL A 50 13.52 3.44 25.30
N ALA A 51 14.38 3.43 26.32
CA ALA A 51 13.99 3.74 27.69
C ALA A 51 13.52 5.19 27.84
N LYS A 52 14.22 6.16 27.22
CA LYS A 52 13.80 7.57 27.17
C LYS A 52 12.46 7.73 26.44
N LEU A 53 12.28 7.06 25.31
CA LEU A 53 11.03 7.11 24.54
C LEU A 53 9.85 6.58 25.37
N LYS A 54 10.06 5.46 26.08
CA LYS A 54 9.06 4.87 27.00
C LYS A 54 8.72 5.81 28.16
N ALA A 55 9.72 6.48 28.74
CA ALA A 55 9.52 7.44 29.82
C ALA A 55 8.73 8.68 29.35
N LEU A 56 9.06 9.20 28.16
CA LEU A 56 8.33 10.31 27.53
C LEU A 56 6.84 9.95 27.37
N ALA A 57 6.57 8.80 26.76
CA ALA A 57 5.21 8.31 26.54
C ALA A 57 4.41 8.09 27.84
N ALA A 58 5.06 7.66 28.92
CA ALA A 58 4.42 7.50 30.22
C ALA A 58 4.11 8.85 30.89
N SER A 59 4.95 9.87 30.69
CA SER A 59 4.77 11.21 31.25
C SER A 59 3.60 11.99 30.65
N THR A 60 3.21 11.63 29.43
CA THR A 60 2.14 12.29 28.66
C THR A 60 0.79 11.60 28.78
N ALA A 61 0.75 10.42 29.41
CA ALA A 61 -0.50 9.72 29.68
C ALA A 61 -1.24 10.41 30.83
N ASP A 62 -2.31 11.15 30.50
CA ASP A 62 -3.14 11.80 31.51
C ASP A 62 -3.94 10.75 32.31
N SER A 63 -3.44 10.43 33.50
CA SER A 63 -4.07 9.47 34.41
C SER A 63 -5.42 9.94 34.98
N SER A 64 -5.81 11.20 34.76
CA SER A 64 -7.03 11.79 35.32
C SER A 64 -8.25 11.67 34.41
N ASN A 65 -8.07 11.34 33.11
CA ASN A 65 -9.15 11.20 32.15
C ASN A 65 -9.17 9.78 31.52
N PRO A 66 -10.14 8.91 31.89
CA PRO A 66 -10.24 7.55 31.37
C PRO A 66 -10.45 7.47 29.84
N ALA A 67 -10.99 8.52 29.20
CA ALA A 67 -11.13 8.60 27.74
C ALA A 67 -9.81 9.00 27.05
N ALA A 68 -8.88 9.64 27.78
CA ALA A 68 -7.53 9.98 27.34
C ALA A 68 -6.47 8.94 27.76
N ALA A 69 -6.87 7.89 28.48
CA ALA A 69 -6.02 6.75 28.87
C ALA A 69 -5.71 5.81 27.67
N GLN A 70 -5.52 6.39 26.48
CA GLN A 70 -5.05 5.65 25.33
C GLN A 70 -3.56 5.35 25.56
N LEU A 71 -3.23 4.06 25.58
CA LEU A 71 -1.85 3.63 25.77
C LEU A 71 -0.99 4.18 24.62
N PRO A 72 0.27 4.52 24.91
CA PRO A 72 1.18 4.95 23.87
C PRO A 72 1.32 3.85 22.83
N ARG A 73 1.26 4.24 21.55
CA ARG A 73 1.44 3.33 20.44
C ARG A 73 2.83 3.54 19.86
N TYR A 74 3.57 2.45 19.80
CA TYR A 74 4.87 2.42 19.14
C TYR A 74 4.73 1.73 17.79
N GLU A 75 5.42 2.27 16.80
CA GLU A 75 5.56 1.66 15.47
C GLU A 75 7.03 1.51 15.10
N LEU A 76 7.35 0.40 14.45
CA LEU A 76 8.67 0.15 13.88
C LEU A 76 8.73 0.77 12.49
N LEU A 77 9.61 1.75 12.31
CA LEU A 77 9.84 2.39 11.03
C LEU A 77 10.92 1.64 10.27
N LEU A 78 10.58 1.25 9.04
CA LEU A 78 11.46 0.53 8.13
C LEU A 78 11.79 1.40 6.92
N LYS A 79 12.92 1.11 6.28
CA LYS A 79 13.42 1.89 5.14
C LYS A 79 12.55 1.70 3.90
N ALA A 80 12.10 0.46 3.68
CA ALA A 80 11.39 0.06 2.47
C ALA A 80 10.38 -1.05 2.76
N ALA A 81 9.41 -1.23 1.87
CA ALA A 81 8.39 -2.27 2.01
C ALA A 81 8.98 -3.68 1.95
N GLU A 82 10.05 -3.86 1.17
CA GLU A 82 10.75 -5.13 1.01
C GLU A 82 11.43 -5.57 2.31
N GLU A 83 12.01 -4.63 3.05
CA GLU A 83 12.63 -4.88 4.36
C GLU A 83 11.60 -5.40 5.38
N ALA A 84 10.32 -5.02 5.25
CA ALA A 84 9.28 -5.52 6.13
C ALA A 84 9.17 -7.05 6.10
N LEU A 85 9.50 -7.68 4.98
CA LEU A 85 9.47 -9.14 4.84
C LEU A 85 10.55 -9.85 5.68
N ASP A 86 11.61 -9.16 6.07
CA ASP A 86 12.62 -9.70 7.00
C ASP A 86 12.13 -9.72 8.46
N TYR A 87 11.24 -8.78 8.79
CA TYR A 87 10.61 -8.64 10.10
C TYR A 87 9.29 -9.41 10.24
N LEU A 88 8.71 -9.86 9.12
CA LEU A 88 7.37 -10.42 9.06
C LEU A 88 7.36 -11.80 8.38
N VAL A 89 6.95 -12.84 9.11
CA VAL A 89 6.77 -14.20 8.59
C VAL A 89 5.29 -14.49 8.29
N GLU A 90 5.05 -15.37 7.32
CA GLU A 90 3.72 -15.97 7.05
C GLU A 90 2.58 -14.94 6.92
N GLN A 91 2.76 -13.99 6.01
CA GLN A 91 1.78 -12.92 5.80
C GLN A 91 0.51 -13.41 5.12
N SER A 92 -0.64 -12.95 5.63
CA SER A 92 -1.94 -13.12 4.98
C SER A 92 -1.97 -12.46 3.61
N ARG A 93 -2.96 -12.82 2.78
CA ARG A 93 -3.13 -12.20 1.45
C ARG A 93 -3.25 -10.68 1.54
N TYR A 94 -3.96 -10.19 2.55
CA TYR A 94 -4.18 -8.76 2.76
C TYR A 94 -2.90 -8.09 3.27
N GLY A 95 -2.14 -8.74 4.15
CA GLY A 95 -0.83 -8.25 4.60
C GLY A 95 0.11 -7.96 3.42
N ARG A 96 0.34 -8.97 2.56
CA ARG A 96 1.23 -8.82 1.37
C ARG A 96 0.73 -7.72 0.42
N LYS A 97 -0.58 -7.69 0.19
CA LYS A 97 -1.23 -6.73 -0.71
C LYS A 97 -1.11 -5.30 -0.20
N LEU A 98 -1.40 -5.07 1.08
CA LEU A 98 -1.39 -3.73 1.67
C LEU A 98 0.04 -3.24 1.93
N ILE A 99 1.01 -4.11 2.23
CA ILE A 99 2.43 -3.74 2.24
C ILE A 99 2.82 -3.13 0.88
N ARG A 100 2.55 -3.86 -0.21
CA ARG A 100 2.92 -3.44 -1.58
C ARG A 100 2.21 -2.17 -2.05
N ARG A 101 0.99 -1.90 -1.56
CA ARG A 101 0.12 -0.82 -2.07
C ARG A 101 0.10 0.43 -1.19
N CYS A 102 0.36 0.28 0.10
CA CYS A 102 0.31 1.38 1.05
C CYS A 102 1.69 1.92 1.43
N TRP A 103 2.76 1.16 1.18
CA TRP A 103 4.12 1.56 1.53
C TRP A 103 5.00 1.81 0.30
N PRO A 104 5.84 2.86 0.34
CA PRO A 104 5.92 3.90 1.39
C PRO A 104 4.66 4.80 1.42
N GLY A 105 4.19 5.20 2.61
CA GLY A 105 2.97 5.98 2.73
C GLY A 105 2.35 6.13 4.13
N PRO A 106 1.18 6.81 4.20
CA PRO A 106 0.56 7.28 5.44
C PRO A 106 -0.26 6.21 6.17
N VAL A 107 0.10 4.93 5.98
CA VAL A 107 -0.63 3.80 6.56
C VAL A 107 0.31 3.04 7.48
N THR A 108 -0.14 2.76 8.69
CA THR A 108 0.53 1.86 9.62
C THR A 108 -0.17 0.50 9.56
N LEU A 109 0.59 -0.58 9.37
CA LEU A 109 0.04 -1.94 9.34
C LEU A 109 0.36 -2.64 10.67
N ARG A 110 -0.69 -3.16 11.32
CA ARG A 110 -0.62 -3.92 12.56
C ARG A 110 -0.78 -5.39 12.28
N PHE A 111 0.20 -6.18 12.69
CA PHE A 111 0.19 -7.63 12.54
C PHE A 111 0.15 -8.30 13.91
N PRO A 112 -0.57 -9.43 14.06
CA PRO A 112 -0.45 -10.28 15.24
C PRO A 112 1.02 -10.64 15.52
N GLY A 113 1.44 -10.60 16.78
CA GLY A 113 2.84 -10.85 17.17
C GLY A 113 3.40 -12.20 16.70
N LYS A 114 2.54 -13.21 16.48
CA LYS A 114 2.91 -14.50 15.88
C LYS A 114 3.57 -14.38 14.50
N HIS A 115 3.28 -13.31 13.76
CA HIS A 115 3.88 -13.05 12.45
C HIS A 115 5.23 -12.31 12.54
N CYS A 116 5.73 -11.98 13.73
CA CYS A 116 7.03 -11.34 13.86
C CYS A 116 8.16 -12.35 13.60
N GLY A 117 8.99 -12.06 12.61
CA GLY A 117 10.05 -12.90 12.09
C GLY A 117 11.35 -12.87 12.88
N TRP A 118 12.39 -13.43 12.29
CA TRP A 118 13.69 -13.59 12.94
C TRP A 118 14.36 -12.25 13.26
N PHE A 119 14.33 -11.27 12.34
CA PHE A 119 14.93 -9.95 12.59
C PHE A 119 14.24 -9.20 13.73
N PHE A 120 12.91 -9.29 13.83
CA PHE A 120 12.19 -8.71 14.96
C PHE A 120 12.68 -9.31 16.29
N ASN A 121 12.86 -10.63 16.35
CA ASN A 121 13.35 -11.32 17.54
C ASN A 121 14.81 -11.02 17.91
N LYS A 122 15.58 -10.37 17.01
CA LYS A 122 16.93 -9.89 17.27
C LYS A 122 16.99 -8.46 17.81
N LEU A 123 15.86 -7.74 17.83
CA LEU A 123 15.79 -6.45 18.50
C LEU A 123 16.02 -6.62 20.02
N PRO A 124 16.65 -5.63 20.68
CA PRO A 124 16.82 -5.63 22.13
C PRO A 124 15.51 -5.91 22.86
N ALA A 125 15.58 -6.61 24.01
CA ALA A 125 14.38 -6.97 24.76
C ALA A 125 13.52 -5.74 25.15
N PRO A 126 14.09 -4.62 25.65
CA PRO A 126 13.31 -3.42 25.93
C PRO A 126 12.56 -2.86 24.72
N THR A 127 13.15 -3.00 23.53
CA THR A 127 12.53 -2.58 22.26
C THR A 127 11.34 -3.46 21.91
N ARG A 128 11.51 -4.79 21.99
CA ARG A 128 10.42 -5.74 21.71
C ARG A 128 9.25 -5.54 22.68
N ASP A 129 9.55 -5.28 23.95
CA ASP A 129 8.53 -5.07 24.99
C ASP A 129 7.63 -3.86 24.73
N ILE A 130 8.17 -2.76 24.18
CA ILE A 130 7.35 -1.59 23.83
C ILE A 130 6.63 -1.75 22.49
N LEU A 131 7.21 -2.50 21.55
CA LEU A 131 6.62 -2.74 20.23
C LEU A 131 5.45 -3.73 20.28
N HIS A 132 5.44 -4.65 21.24
CA HIS A 132 4.28 -5.48 21.54
C HIS A 132 3.21 -4.65 22.24
N HIS A 133 2.12 -4.38 21.51
CA HIS A 133 0.92 -3.74 22.04
C HIS A 133 0.25 -4.70 23.06
N ARG A 134 -0.71 -4.21 23.85
CA ARG A 134 -1.38 -5.04 24.89
C ARG A 134 -2.04 -6.30 24.35
N ASP A 135 -2.50 -6.27 23.09
CA ASP A 135 -3.08 -7.41 22.38
C ASP A 135 -2.04 -8.30 21.71
N GLY A 136 -0.74 -8.04 21.94
CA GLY A 136 0.39 -8.76 21.36
C GLY A 136 0.69 -8.38 19.91
N ALA A 137 -0.12 -7.55 19.26
CA ALA A 137 0.13 -7.08 17.90
C ALA A 137 1.36 -6.14 17.86
N VAL A 138 1.95 -5.98 16.68
CA VAL A 138 3.08 -5.10 16.42
C VAL A 138 2.75 -4.21 15.22
N SER A 139 3.08 -2.92 15.32
CA SER A 139 2.81 -1.92 14.27
C SER A 139 4.08 -1.65 13.47
N PHE A 140 3.95 -1.61 12.15
CA PHE A 140 5.03 -1.31 11.21
C PHE A 140 4.60 -0.17 10.29
N ARG A 141 5.58 0.60 9.81
CA ARG A 141 5.34 1.66 8.83
C ARG A 141 6.59 1.92 8.00
N VAL A 142 6.38 2.28 6.73
CA VAL A 142 7.42 2.85 5.87
C VAL A 142 6.95 4.27 5.48
N PRO A 143 7.49 5.33 6.10
CA PRO A 143 7.10 6.70 5.76
C PRO A 143 7.42 7.05 4.30
N ALA A 144 6.60 7.90 3.67
CA ALA A 144 6.87 8.40 2.31
C ALA A 144 7.72 9.67 2.29
N HIS A 145 7.99 10.25 3.45
CA HIS A 145 8.92 11.35 3.60
C HIS A 145 10.37 10.88 3.35
N THR A 146 11.14 11.66 2.61
CA THR A 146 12.53 11.33 2.24
C THR A 146 13.45 11.22 3.46
N LEU A 147 13.35 12.18 4.38
CA LEU A 147 14.23 12.27 5.54
C LEU A 147 14.30 10.98 6.41
N PRO A 148 13.19 10.38 6.89
CA PRO A 148 13.25 9.08 7.57
C PRO A 148 13.94 7.99 6.74
N ALA A 149 13.69 7.92 5.43
CA ALA A 149 14.29 6.92 4.54
C ALA A 149 15.81 7.12 4.37
N ASP A 150 16.27 8.37 4.29
CA ASP A 150 17.69 8.73 4.22
C ASP A 150 18.41 8.38 5.52
N ILE A 151 17.81 8.69 6.68
CA ILE A 151 18.33 8.33 8.01
C ILE A 151 18.42 6.81 8.14
N LEU A 152 17.34 6.09 7.83
CA LEU A 152 17.30 4.61 7.89
C LEU A 152 18.30 3.95 6.93
N SER A 153 18.72 4.64 5.87
CA SER A 153 19.76 4.16 4.96
C SER A 153 21.18 4.23 5.55
N LEU A 154 21.40 5.06 6.57
CA LEU A 154 22.69 5.24 7.23
C LEU A 154 22.76 4.53 8.60
N LEU A 155 21.63 4.13 9.16
CA LEU A 155 21.56 3.42 10.43
C LEU A 155 21.72 1.90 10.24
N PRO A 156 22.29 1.20 11.24
CA PRO A 156 22.43 -0.26 11.21
C PRO A 156 21.13 -1.02 11.49
N GLY A 157 20.03 -0.32 11.76
CA GLY A 157 18.75 -0.93 12.10
C GLY A 157 17.62 0.09 12.13
N PRO A 158 16.39 -0.38 12.39
CA PRO A 158 15.18 0.42 12.26
C PRO A 158 15.05 1.46 13.38
N LEU A 159 14.05 2.33 13.23
CA LEU A 159 13.65 3.28 14.27
C LEU A 159 12.38 2.78 14.98
N VAL A 160 12.24 3.10 16.26
CA VAL A 160 10.95 3.05 16.94
C VAL A 160 10.42 4.47 17.04
N ALA A 161 9.20 4.66 16.57
CA ALA A 161 8.49 5.92 16.68
C ALA A 161 7.40 5.83 17.74
N LEU A 162 7.22 6.93 18.49
CA LEU A 162 5.99 7.18 19.23
C LEU A 162 4.96 7.73 18.23
N ALA A 163 4.01 6.88 17.84
CA ALA A 163 3.00 7.22 16.85
C ALA A 163 1.94 8.15 17.45
N GLU A 164 1.55 9.15 16.67
CA GLU A 164 0.40 9.99 16.98
C GLU A 164 -0.89 9.26 16.59
N VAL A 165 -1.88 9.23 17.49
CA VAL A 165 -3.13 8.47 17.32
C VAL A 165 -4.31 9.34 17.69
N GLN A 166 -5.39 9.28 16.91
CA GLN A 166 -6.64 9.96 17.24
C GLN A 166 -7.38 9.26 18.42
N PRO A 167 -8.08 10.03 19.28
CA PRO A 167 -8.26 11.48 19.21
C PRO A 167 -7.13 12.25 19.91
N GLN A 168 -6.44 13.14 19.17
CA GLN A 168 -5.61 14.20 19.77
C GLN A 168 -6.20 15.57 19.43
N PRO A 169 -6.14 16.58 20.33
CA PRO A 169 -6.80 17.86 20.12
C PRO A 169 -6.26 18.63 18.91
N VAL A 170 -4.95 18.54 18.64
CA VAL A 170 -4.28 19.26 17.55
C VAL A 170 -3.14 18.39 17.00
N PRO A 171 -3.19 18.00 15.70
CA PRO A 171 -2.12 17.24 15.07
C PRO A 171 -0.79 17.99 15.08
N MET A 172 0.33 17.30 15.26
CA MET A 172 1.67 17.92 15.18
C MET A 172 2.10 18.15 13.73
N ARG A 173 1.69 19.26 13.12
CA ARG A 173 1.90 19.54 11.69
C ARG A 173 3.23 20.22 11.40
N LEU A 174 3.75 20.95 12.38
CA LEU A 174 4.95 21.80 12.31
C LEU A 174 5.98 21.36 13.35
N ALA A 175 7.24 21.73 13.12
CA ALA A 175 8.32 21.57 14.11
C ALA A 175 8.01 22.28 15.44
N THR A 176 7.26 23.39 15.40
CA THR A 176 6.80 24.11 16.60
C THR A 176 5.83 23.29 17.44
N ASP A 177 4.99 22.48 16.81
CA ASP A 177 3.96 21.70 17.51
C ASP A 177 4.62 20.57 18.33
N ILE A 178 5.55 19.83 17.70
CA ILE A 178 6.33 18.79 18.40
C ILE A 178 7.29 19.40 19.43
N SER A 179 7.85 20.58 19.17
CA SER A 179 8.67 21.31 20.16
C SER A 179 7.84 21.71 21.38
N GLN A 180 6.59 22.14 21.19
CA GLN A 180 5.71 22.49 22.30
C GLN A 180 5.27 21.25 23.09
N ALA A 181 5.00 20.14 22.40
CA ALA A 181 4.56 18.89 23.03
C ALA A 181 5.68 18.17 23.79
N TYR A 182 6.87 18.07 23.18
CA TYR A 182 7.94 17.17 23.65
C TYR A 182 9.33 17.80 23.74
N GLY A 183 9.48 19.09 23.38
CA GLY A 183 10.78 19.77 23.26
C GLY A 183 11.79 19.42 24.35
N PRO A 184 11.50 19.60 25.66
CA PRO A 184 12.45 19.33 26.74
C PRO A 184 13.07 17.92 26.76
N SER A 185 12.43 16.94 26.13
CA SER A 185 12.89 15.55 26.04
C SER A 185 13.61 15.22 24.72
N LEU A 186 13.60 16.13 23.75
CA LEU A 186 14.23 15.94 22.44
C LEU A 186 15.57 16.68 22.40
N THR A 187 16.58 16.03 21.81
CA THR A 187 17.88 16.64 21.57
C THR A 187 17.85 17.48 20.30
N LEU A 188 17.16 17.00 19.28
CA LEU A 188 17.10 17.60 17.95
C LEU A 188 15.69 17.46 17.37
N ILE A 189 15.22 18.50 16.70
CA ILE A 189 14.04 18.48 15.82
C ILE A 189 14.50 18.94 14.44
N VAL A 190 14.21 18.15 13.41
CA VAL A 190 14.46 18.58 12.02
C VAL A 190 13.20 19.27 11.50
N ASP A 191 13.30 20.51 11.06
CA ASP A 191 12.18 21.25 10.48
C ASP A 191 12.26 21.19 8.94
N ASP A 192 11.28 20.52 8.33
CA ASP A 192 11.06 20.50 6.88
C ASP A 192 9.72 21.16 6.49
N GLY A 193 9.24 22.08 7.34
CA GLY A 193 7.98 22.79 7.15
C GLY A 193 6.74 21.95 7.49
N PRO A 194 5.55 22.39 7.03
CA PRO A 194 4.30 21.71 7.30
C PRO A 194 4.23 20.31 6.69
N SER A 195 3.75 19.35 7.47
CA SER A 195 3.45 17.99 6.97
C SER A 195 2.40 18.03 5.86
N ARG A 196 2.58 17.22 4.81
CA ARG A 196 1.73 17.23 3.59
C ARG A 196 0.25 17.01 3.89
N TYR A 197 -0.07 16.03 4.72
CA TYR A 197 -1.45 15.70 5.08
C TYR A 197 -1.92 16.48 6.31
N GLY A 198 -1.04 16.67 7.30
CA GLY A 198 -1.36 17.37 8.54
C GLY A 198 -2.38 16.63 9.43
N GLU A 199 -2.57 15.33 9.18
CA GLU A 199 -3.42 14.44 9.96
C GLU A 199 -2.67 13.13 10.20
N PRO A 200 -2.89 12.45 11.34
CA PRO A 200 -2.26 11.17 11.62
C PRO A 200 -2.52 10.12 10.53
N GLY A 201 -1.58 9.19 10.39
CA GLY A 201 -1.72 8.07 9.47
C GLY A 201 -2.87 7.13 9.84
N THR A 202 -3.43 6.45 8.85
CA THR A 202 -4.47 5.43 9.09
C THR A 202 -3.84 4.15 9.60
N VAL A 203 -4.38 3.58 10.67
CA VAL A 203 -3.86 2.34 11.26
C VAL A 203 -4.76 1.17 10.88
N ILE A 204 -4.19 0.17 10.20
CA ILE A 204 -4.91 -1.01 9.73
C ILE A 204 -4.47 -2.23 10.53
N GLU A 205 -5.43 -2.97 11.08
CA GLU A 205 -5.19 -4.28 11.65
C GLU A 205 -5.38 -5.36 10.59
N ILE A 206 -4.34 -6.19 10.43
CA ILE A 206 -4.31 -7.30 9.50
C ILE A 206 -4.61 -8.58 10.26
N GLY A 207 -5.69 -9.25 9.90
CA GLY A 207 -5.97 -10.61 10.37
C GLY A 207 -5.42 -11.67 9.41
N ASP A 208 -5.68 -12.93 9.74
CA ASP A 208 -5.30 -14.08 8.92
C ASP A 208 -6.05 -14.08 7.57
N HIS A 209 -7.31 -13.63 7.57
CA HIS A 209 -8.20 -13.66 6.39
C HIS A 209 -8.99 -12.38 6.17
N ASP A 210 -8.76 -11.34 6.95
CA ASP A 210 -9.46 -10.07 6.90
C ASP A 210 -8.53 -8.90 7.25
N TRP A 211 -9.09 -7.71 7.23
CA TRP A 211 -8.45 -6.48 7.69
C TRP A 211 -9.53 -5.54 8.22
N LYS A 212 -9.16 -4.65 9.13
CA LYS A 212 -10.05 -3.60 9.62
C LYS A 212 -9.27 -2.33 9.94
N ILE A 213 -9.94 -1.19 9.89
CA ILE A 213 -9.37 0.08 10.35
C ILE A 213 -9.39 0.07 11.87
N ALA A 214 -8.21 0.01 12.48
CA ALA A 214 -8.07 0.12 13.93
C ALA A 214 -8.19 1.57 14.38
N HIS A 215 -7.62 2.50 13.61
CA HIS A 215 -7.73 3.95 13.86
C HIS A 215 -7.85 4.68 12.52
N ALA A 216 -8.88 5.51 12.42
CA ALA A 216 -9.06 6.39 11.27
C ALA A 216 -7.94 7.45 11.24
N GLY A 217 -7.52 7.79 10.02
CA GLY A 217 -6.52 8.80 9.72
C GLY A 217 -6.75 9.33 8.31
N VAL A 218 -5.70 9.84 7.67
CA VAL A 218 -5.82 10.50 6.36
C VAL A 218 -6.33 9.60 5.21
N VAL A 219 -6.19 8.28 5.33
CA VAL A 219 -6.71 7.32 4.33
C VAL A 219 -8.09 6.84 4.74
N SER A 220 -9.10 7.13 3.91
CA SER A 220 -10.49 6.78 4.15
C SER A 220 -10.81 5.29 3.95
N ASP A 221 -11.89 4.83 4.58
CA ASP A 221 -12.44 3.47 4.47
C ASP A 221 -12.63 3.04 3.01
N ARG A 222 -13.22 3.93 2.19
CA ARG A 222 -13.41 3.68 0.75
C ARG A 222 -12.09 3.47 0.02
N THR A 223 -11.08 4.27 0.34
CA THR A 223 -9.75 4.14 -0.28
C THR A 223 -9.10 2.83 0.16
N MET A 224 -9.19 2.49 1.46
CA MET A 224 -8.68 1.22 1.97
C MET A 224 -9.38 0.01 1.37
N GLY A 225 -10.71 0.06 1.18
CA GLY A 225 -11.47 -0.99 0.49
C GLY A 225 -10.94 -1.24 -0.93
N ARG A 226 -10.67 -0.17 -1.69
CA ARG A 226 -10.04 -0.27 -3.01
C ARG A 226 -8.63 -0.84 -2.95
N LEU A 227 -7.81 -0.40 -1.99
CA LEU A 227 -6.43 -0.88 -1.83
C LEU A 227 -6.38 -2.35 -1.37
N ALA A 228 -7.40 -2.85 -0.66
CA ALA A 228 -7.50 -4.24 -0.25
C ALA A 228 -8.17 -5.16 -1.29
N SER A 229 -8.86 -4.58 -2.27
CA SER A 229 -9.57 -5.32 -3.32
C SER A 229 -8.65 -6.19 -4.18
N GLU A 230 -9.18 -7.25 -4.76
CA GLU A 230 -8.52 -8.04 -5.79
C GLU A 230 -8.48 -7.23 -7.09
N VAL A 231 -7.28 -6.84 -7.52
CA VAL A 231 -7.10 -6.03 -8.74
C VAL A 231 -6.73 -6.96 -9.90
N ILE A 232 -7.65 -7.08 -10.85
CA ILE A 232 -7.52 -7.92 -12.04
C ILE A 232 -7.30 -7.01 -13.25
N LEU A 233 -6.24 -7.27 -14.01
CA LEU A 233 -5.87 -6.49 -15.19
C LEU A 233 -5.96 -7.32 -16.46
N PHE A 234 -6.63 -6.80 -17.48
CA PHE A 234 -6.59 -7.35 -18.84
C PHE A 234 -5.59 -6.59 -19.71
N ALA A 235 -4.69 -7.31 -20.38
CA ALA A 235 -3.62 -6.71 -21.18
C ALA A 235 -3.66 -7.18 -22.64
N CYS A 236 -3.66 -6.23 -23.57
CA CYS A 236 -3.49 -6.47 -24.99
C CYS A 236 -2.41 -5.53 -25.59
N THR A 237 -2.38 -5.39 -26.92
CA THR A 237 -1.38 -4.52 -27.57
C THR A 237 -1.69 -3.04 -27.34
N GLY A 238 -2.81 -2.54 -27.87
CA GLY A 238 -3.12 -1.10 -27.90
C GLY A 238 -4.15 -0.61 -26.87
N ASN A 239 -4.76 -1.51 -26.09
CA ASN A 239 -5.83 -1.17 -25.13
C ASN A 239 -7.02 -0.42 -25.74
N THR A 240 -7.41 -0.79 -26.96
CA THR A 240 -8.55 -0.19 -27.68
C THR A 240 -9.62 -1.21 -28.11
N CYS A 241 -9.31 -2.51 -28.15
CA CYS A 241 -10.25 -3.56 -28.57
C CYS A 241 -10.39 -4.67 -27.50
N ARG A 242 -9.44 -5.61 -27.47
CA ARG A 242 -9.54 -6.86 -26.71
C ARG A 242 -9.57 -6.68 -25.20
N SER A 243 -8.61 -5.95 -24.62
CA SER A 243 -8.58 -5.75 -23.16
C SER A 243 -9.69 -4.85 -22.61
N PRO A 244 -10.14 -3.78 -23.29
CA PRO A 244 -11.33 -3.04 -22.88
C PRO A 244 -12.61 -3.88 -22.93
N MET A 245 -12.78 -4.70 -23.99
CA MET A 245 -13.90 -5.65 -24.06
C MET A 245 -13.88 -6.63 -22.89
N ALA A 246 -12.70 -7.21 -22.60
CA ALA A 246 -12.54 -8.14 -21.49
C ALA A 246 -12.87 -7.50 -20.14
N GLU A 247 -12.43 -6.27 -19.90
CA GLU A 247 -12.71 -5.53 -18.65
C GLU A 247 -14.21 -5.33 -18.41
N VAL A 248 -14.94 -4.82 -19.41
CA VAL A 248 -16.37 -4.54 -19.28
C VAL A 248 -17.18 -5.83 -19.16
N LEU A 249 -16.87 -6.85 -19.98
CA LEU A 249 -17.53 -8.16 -19.88
C LEU A 249 -17.26 -8.82 -18.53
N PHE A 250 -16.03 -8.73 -18.01
CA PHE A 250 -15.70 -9.31 -16.72
C PHE A 250 -16.45 -8.62 -15.57
N ARG A 251 -16.57 -7.28 -15.60
CA ARG A 251 -17.36 -6.53 -14.63
C ARG A 251 -18.82 -6.95 -14.63
N LYS A 252 -19.46 -7.00 -15.81
CA LYS A 252 -20.83 -7.50 -15.98
C LYS A 252 -21.01 -8.91 -15.39
N LEU A 253 -20.21 -9.86 -15.87
CA LEU A 253 -20.32 -11.26 -15.46
C LEU A 253 -20.08 -11.44 -13.95
N LEU A 254 -19.13 -10.69 -13.38
CA LEU A 254 -18.84 -10.75 -11.95
C LEU A 254 -19.97 -10.13 -11.12
N SER A 255 -20.53 -9.01 -11.56
CA SER A 255 -21.70 -8.36 -10.97
C SER A 255 -22.91 -9.30 -10.95
N GLU A 256 -23.20 -9.99 -12.06
CA GLU A 256 -24.25 -11.00 -12.15
C GLU A 256 -24.02 -12.17 -11.18
N LYS A 257 -22.78 -12.66 -11.07
CA LYS A 257 -22.42 -13.77 -10.16
C LYS A 257 -22.49 -13.39 -8.68
N LEU A 258 -22.17 -12.14 -8.36
CA LEU A 258 -22.22 -11.62 -6.99
C LEU A 258 -23.60 -11.07 -6.62
N ALA A 259 -24.52 -10.96 -7.58
CA ALA A 259 -25.84 -10.36 -7.42
C ALA A 259 -25.77 -8.93 -6.86
N CYS A 260 -24.84 -8.12 -7.35
CA CYS A 260 -24.67 -6.71 -6.98
C CYS A 260 -24.51 -5.80 -8.22
N PRO A 261 -24.82 -4.50 -8.13
CA PRO A 261 -24.49 -3.54 -9.19
C PRO A 261 -22.98 -3.47 -9.49
N GLU A 262 -22.60 -3.11 -10.72
CA GLU A 262 -21.18 -2.99 -11.10
C GLU A 262 -20.42 -1.96 -10.25
N GLU A 263 -21.11 -0.91 -9.80
CA GLU A 263 -20.55 0.14 -8.94
C GLU A 263 -20.13 -0.38 -7.55
N GLU A 264 -20.76 -1.47 -7.10
CA GLU A 264 -20.53 -2.10 -5.79
C GLU A 264 -19.44 -3.19 -5.85
N LEU A 265 -18.86 -3.50 -7.02
CA LEU A 265 -17.81 -4.52 -7.13
C LEU A 265 -16.62 -4.26 -6.19
N VAL A 266 -16.30 -2.99 -5.95
CA VAL A 266 -15.26 -2.57 -5.00
C VAL A 266 -15.60 -2.95 -3.57
N ASP A 267 -16.87 -2.79 -3.16
CA ASP A 267 -17.34 -3.14 -1.82
C ASP A 267 -17.35 -4.67 -1.64
N HIS A 268 -17.50 -5.41 -2.74
CA HIS A 268 -17.28 -6.86 -2.80
C HIS A 268 -15.79 -7.26 -2.94
N GLY A 269 -14.89 -6.29 -2.95
CA GLY A 269 -13.44 -6.47 -2.95
C GLY A 269 -12.85 -6.79 -4.31
N PHE A 270 -13.39 -6.24 -5.40
CA PHE A 270 -12.88 -6.41 -6.75
C PHE A 270 -12.68 -5.07 -7.46
N VAL A 271 -11.56 -4.96 -8.17
CA VAL A 271 -11.24 -3.85 -9.07
C VAL A 271 -10.77 -4.47 -10.38
N VAL A 272 -11.40 -4.09 -11.48
CA VAL A 272 -11.12 -4.63 -12.81
C VAL A 272 -10.59 -3.50 -13.67
N LEU A 273 -9.47 -3.74 -14.34
CA LEU A 273 -8.76 -2.75 -15.15
C LEU A 273 -8.34 -3.36 -16.49
N SER A 274 -8.02 -2.52 -17.47
CA SER A 274 -7.34 -2.91 -18.68
C SER A 274 -6.21 -1.96 -19.04
N ALA A 275 -5.18 -2.48 -19.71
CA ALA A 275 -4.05 -1.73 -20.21
C ALA A 275 -3.49 -2.34 -21.49
N GLY A 276 -2.50 -1.67 -22.09
CA GLY A 276 -1.86 -2.13 -23.31
C GLY A 276 -0.34 -2.01 -23.26
N LEU A 277 0.36 -3.01 -23.81
CA LEU A 277 1.81 -3.06 -23.83
C LEU A 277 2.43 -1.95 -24.70
N ALA A 278 1.70 -1.50 -25.73
CA ALA A 278 2.11 -0.45 -26.65
C ALA A 278 0.99 0.59 -26.83
N ALA A 279 0.21 0.83 -25.78
CA ALA A 279 -0.90 1.77 -25.82
C ALA A 279 -0.42 3.21 -25.62
N ALA A 280 -0.94 4.12 -26.44
CA ALA A 280 -0.90 5.54 -26.13
C ALA A 280 -1.91 5.86 -25.01
N ILE A 281 -1.72 6.97 -24.31
CA ILE A 281 -2.68 7.45 -23.30
C ILE A 281 -3.86 8.13 -24.02
N GLY A 282 -5.08 7.80 -23.60
CA GLY A 282 -6.28 8.56 -23.96
C GLY A 282 -6.91 8.23 -25.32
N ALA A 283 -6.47 7.16 -26.00
CA ALA A 283 -7.13 6.76 -27.25
C ALA A 283 -8.49 6.11 -26.94
N PRO A 284 -9.54 6.42 -27.72
CA PRO A 284 -10.85 5.81 -27.49
C PRO A 284 -10.85 4.33 -27.83
N ALA A 285 -11.82 3.60 -27.28
CA ALA A 285 -12.09 2.24 -27.74
C ALA A 285 -12.44 2.20 -29.23
N ASN A 286 -12.16 1.07 -29.86
CA ASN A 286 -12.42 0.86 -31.27
C ASN A 286 -13.94 0.90 -31.55
N PRO A 287 -14.38 1.60 -32.62
CA PRO A 287 -15.80 1.76 -32.93
C PRO A 287 -16.58 0.44 -33.06
N GLU A 288 -15.98 -0.60 -33.63
CA GLU A 288 -16.64 -1.91 -33.77
C GLU A 288 -16.83 -2.59 -32.41
N ALA A 289 -15.87 -2.46 -31.49
CA ALA A 289 -16.00 -2.97 -30.13
C ALA A 289 -17.08 -2.21 -29.35
N ILE A 290 -17.16 -0.88 -29.52
CA ILE A 290 -18.22 -0.04 -28.93
C ILE A 290 -19.59 -0.48 -29.44
N ALA A 291 -19.75 -0.58 -30.76
CA ALA A 291 -21.02 -0.99 -31.38
C ALA A 291 -21.46 -2.37 -30.88
N LEU A 292 -20.55 -3.35 -30.90
CA LEU A 292 -20.83 -4.72 -30.49
C LEU A 292 -21.24 -4.84 -29.02
N LEU A 293 -20.60 -4.09 -28.11
CA LEU A 293 -20.96 -4.13 -26.69
C LEU A 293 -22.26 -3.36 -26.40
N SER A 294 -22.52 -2.28 -27.13
CA SER A 294 -23.75 -1.48 -26.96
C SER A 294 -25.02 -2.27 -27.28
N GLU A 295 -24.95 -3.27 -28.16
CA GLU A 295 -26.05 -4.19 -28.47
C GLU A 295 -26.50 -5.02 -27.26
N GLU A 296 -25.62 -5.20 -26.28
CA GLU A 296 -25.90 -5.92 -25.02
C GLU A 296 -26.06 -4.97 -23.83
N GLY A 297 -26.25 -3.67 -24.09
CA GLY A 297 -26.41 -2.65 -23.05
C GLY A 297 -25.13 -2.29 -22.30
N LEU A 298 -23.95 -2.71 -22.80
CA LEU A 298 -22.66 -2.39 -22.21
C LEU A 298 -22.06 -1.14 -22.85
N ASP A 299 -21.46 -0.28 -22.03
CA ASP A 299 -20.88 0.98 -22.48
C ASP A 299 -19.34 0.95 -22.48
N LEU A 300 -18.76 1.24 -23.64
CA LEU A 300 -17.31 1.37 -23.84
C LEU A 300 -16.93 2.75 -24.40
N ARG A 301 -17.88 3.69 -24.52
CA ARG A 301 -17.67 5.00 -25.15
C ARG A 301 -16.75 5.91 -24.35
N ASN A 302 -16.77 5.77 -23.03
CA ASN A 302 -15.92 6.54 -22.11
C ASN A 302 -14.59 5.85 -21.81
N HIS A 303 -14.28 4.75 -22.51
CA HIS A 303 -13.00 4.07 -22.35
C HIS A 303 -11.87 4.93 -22.92
N GLU A 304 -10.80 5.07 -22.14
CA GLU A 304 -9.56 5.70 -22.55
C GLU A 304 -8.42 4.69 -22.40
N SER A 305 -7.64 4.50 -23.46
CA SER A 305 -6.51 3.59 -23.44
C SER A 305 -5.43 4.08 -22.46
N GLN A 306 -4.75 3.14 -21.81
CA GLN A 306 -3.61 3.42 -20.96
C GLN A 306 -2.46 2.42 -21.17
N PRO A 307 -1.20 2.88 -21.07
CA PRO A 307 -0.04 2.01 -21.13
C PRO A 307 0.05 1.12 -19.89
N LEU A 308 0.57 -0.08 -20.08
CA LEU A 308 0.94 -0.98 -19.00
C LEU A 308 2.21 -0.46 -18.32
N THR A 309 2.04 0.32 -17.24
CA THR A 309 3.17 0.93 -16.50
C THR A 309 3.67 0.02 -15.37
N GLU A 310 4.92 0.23 -14.95
CA GLU A 310 5.52 -0.42 -13.78
C GLU A 310 4.68 -0.23 -12.51
N ARG A 311 4.16 0.99 -12.30
CA ARG A 311 3.26 1.30 -11.18
C ARG A 311 1.98 0.44 -11.22
N LEU A 312 1.42 0.20 -12.40
CA LEU A 312 0.24 -0.63 -12.55
C LEU A 312 0.58 -2.11 -12.28
N LEU A 313 1.70 -2.61 -12.80
CA LEU A 313 2.19 -3.97 -12.55
C LEU A 313 2.44 -4.26 -11.06
N GLN A 314 2.92 -3.26 -10.32
CA GLN A 314 3.08 -3.36 -8.87
C GLN A 314 1.74 -3.42 -8.14
N GLN A 315 0.69 -2.79 -8.65
CA GLN A 315 -0.59 -2.73 -7.95
C GLN A 315 -1.47 -3.97 -8.19
N VAL A 316 -1.32 -4.66 -9.32
CA VAL A 316 -2.22 -5.75 -9.73
C VAL A 316 -1.93 -7.09 -9.03
N ASP A 317 -2.99 -7.84 -8.77
CA ASP A 317 -2.92 -9.19 -8.18
C ASP A 317 -2.88 -10.27 -9.27
N MET A 318 -3.61 -10.06 -10.38
CA MET A 318 -3.61 -10.96 -11.53
C MET A 318 -3.67 -10.19 -12.84
N ILE A 319 -2.91 -10.64 -13.83
CA ILE A 319 -2.85 -10.10 -15.19
C ILE A 319 -3.23 -11.19 -16.18
N TYR A 320 -4.29 -10.94 -16.95
CA TYR A 320 -4.72 -11.79 -18.05
C TYR A 320 -4.38 -11.16 -19.39
N THR A 321 -3.53 -11.85 -20.14
CA THR A 321 -3.03 -11.39 -21.43
C THR A 321 -3.77 -12.06 -22.59
N MET A 322 -3.95 -11.33 -23.69
CA MET A 322 -4.67 -11.88 -24.86
C MET A 322 -3.87 -12.95 -25.61
N THR A 323 -2.54 -12.95 -25.54
CA THR A 323 -1.68 -13.87 -26.27
C THR A 323 -0.47 -14.26 -25.42
N ARG A 324 0.17 -15.38 -25.74
CA ARG A 324 1.45 -15.78 -25.15
C ARG A 324 2.53 -14.74 -25.38
N GLY A 325 2.57 -14.12 -26.56
CA GLY A 325 3.52 -13.03 -26.86
C GLY A 325 3.36 -11.83 -25.90
N HIS A 326 2.14 -11.45 -25.53
CA HIS A 326 1.92 -10.41 -24.51
C HIS A 326 2.41 -10.84 -23.13
N ARG A 327 2.13 -12.08 -22.71
CA ARG A 327 2.64 -12.62 -21.44
C ARG A 327 4.16 -12.62 -21.42
N ASP A 328 4.77 -13.15 -22.46
CA ASP A 328 6.22 -13.33 -22.54
C ASP A 328 6.94 -11.98 -22.60
N ALA A 329 6.34 -10.96 -23.24
CA ALA A 329 6.84 -9.58 -23.18
C ALA A 329 6.82 -8.99 -21.77
N ILE A 330 5.72 -9.17 -21.02
CA ILE A 330 5.66 -8.73 -19.60
C ILE A 330 6.71 -9.46 -18.76
N LEU A 331 6.83 -10.79 -18.93
CA LEU A 331 7.76 -11.60 -18.13
C LEU A 331 9.23 -11.40 -18.51
N ALA A 332 9.52 -10.94 -19.72
CA ALA A 332 10.88 -10.56 -20.12
C ALA A 332 11.39 -9.35 -19.33
N GLU A 333 10.52 -8.39 -19.05
CA GLU A 333 10.86 -7.21 -18.23
C GLU A 333 10.69 -7.48 -16.74
N ARG A 334 9.69 -8.29 -16.37
CA ARG A 334 9.28 -8.54 -14.97
C ARG A 334 9.12 -10.04 -14.66
N PRO A 335 10.23 -10.80 -14.56
CA PRO A 335 10.19 -12.23 -14.26
C PRO A 335 9.54 -12.57 -12.91
N ASP A 336 9.62 -11.65 -11.94
CA ASP A 336 9.03 -11.77 -10.61
C ASP A 336 7.49 -11.84 -10.62
N LEU A 337 6.86 -11.49 -11.75
CA LEU A 337 5.41 -11.56 -11.93
C LEU A 337 4.92 -12.92 -12.45
N ALA A 338 5.79 -13.92 -12.64
CA ALA A 338 5.43 -15.21 -13.24
C ALA A 338 4.20 -15.90 -12.62
N SER A 339 3.98 -15.74 -11.31
CA SER A 339 2.81 -16.30 -10.62
C SER A 339 1.50 -15.52 -10.86
N ARG A 340 1.60 -14.26 -11.31
CA ARG A 340 0.52 -13.29 -11.48
C ARG A 340 0.19 -12.99 -12.94
N VAL A 341 0.97 -13.43 -13.92
CA VAL A 341 0.69 -13.20 -15.35
C VAL A 341 0.30 -14.51 -16.03
N ARG A 342 -0.90 -14.53 -16.60
CA ARG A 342 -1.44 -15.69 -17.32
C ARG A 342 -2.03 -15.26 -18.66
N THR A 343 -2.16 -16.20 -19.58
CA THR A 343 -2.99 -15.98 -20.77
C THR A 343 -4.46 -16.09 -20.37
N LEU A 344 -5.33 -15.31 -21.02
CA LEU A 344 -6.77 -15.38 -20.80
C LEU A 344 -7.30 -16.79 -21.10
N SER A 345 -6.79 -17.42 -22.16
CA SER A 345 -7.08 -18.80 -22.47
C SER A 345 -6.32 -19.76 -21.55
N ALA A 346 -7.05 -20.58 -20.79
CA ALA A 346 -6.49 -21.62 -19.92
C ALA A 346 -5.80 -22.76 -20.72
N VAL A 347 -6.23 -22.99 -21.97
CA VAL A 347 -5.63 -23.98 -22.87
C VAL A 347 -4.42 -23.43 -23.66
N GLY A 348 -4.03 -22.18 -23.40
CA GLY A 348 -2.87 -21.54 -24.02
C GLY A 348 -3.03 -21.14 -25.48
N LYS A 349 -4.27 -21.15 -26.01
CA LYS A 349 -4.56 -20.64 -27.36
C LYS A 349 -4.70 -19.11 -27.33
N ASP A 350 -4.03 -18.45 -28.25
CA ASP A 350 -4.05 -16.99 -28.32
C ASP A 350 -5.42 -16.47 -28.79
N ILE A 351 -5.86 -15.35 -28.21
CA ILE A 351 -7.03 -14.61 -28.67
C ILE A 351 -6.62 -13.76 -29.88
N ALA A 352 -7.17 -14.11 -31.04
CA ALA A 352 -6.90 -13.43 -32.30
C ALA A 352 -7.23 -11.94 -32.20
N ASP A 353 -6.41 -11.10 -32.86
CA ASP A 353 -6.65 -9.66 -32.91
C ASP A 353 -7.71 -9.34 -33.97
N PRO A 354 -8.86 -8.74 -33.61
CA PRO A 354 -9.92 -8.46 -34.58
C PRO A 354 -9.68 -7.20 -35.41
N ILE A 355 -8.63 -6.42 -35.12
CA ILE A 355 -8.35 -5.13 -35.77
C ILE A 355 -8.26 -5.28 -37.30
N GLY A 356 -8.97 -4.41 -38.03
CA GLY A 356 -9.03 -4.41 -39.48
C GLY A 356 -9.95 -5.50 -40.07
N GLY A 357 -10.51 -6.36 -39.22
CA GLY A 357 -11.54 -7.32 -39.59
C GLY A 357 -12.95 -6.71 -39.65
N GLY A 358 -13.89 -7.49 -40.19
CA GLY A 358 -15.32 -7.14 -40.15
C GLY A 358 -15.99 -7.50 -38.82
N ARG A 359 -17.25 -7.11 -38.68
CA ARG A 359 -18.05 -7.29 -37.46
C ARG A 359 -18.12 -8.73 -36.93
N GLU A 360 -18.17 -9.73 -37.81
CA GLU A 360 -18.16 -11.14 -37.40
C GLU A 360 -16.86 -11.52 -36.67
N ILE A 361 -15.71 -10.99 -37.11
CA ILE A 361 -14.41 -11.26 -36.45
C ILE A 361 -14.39 -10.64 -35.05
N TYR A 362 -14.97 -9.45 -34.88
CA TYR A 362 -15.13 -8.84 -33.56
C TYR A 362 -16.07 -9.67 -32.67
N ARG A 363 -17.18 -10.18 -33.21
CA ARG A 363 -18.12 -11.06 -32.50
C ARG A 363 -17.45 -12.35 -32.03
N ASP A 364 -16.71 -13.03 -32.91
CA ASP A 364 -15.98 -14.25 -32.58
C ASP A 364 -14.91 -14.00 -31.49
N CYS A 365 -14.18 -12.88 -31.61
CA CYS A 365 -13.19 -12.47 -30.63
C CYS A 365 -13.85 -12.25 -29.26
N LYS A 366 -14.96 -11.50 -29.22
CA LYS A 366 -15.74 -11.25 -28.00
C LYS A 366 -16.23 -12.55 -27.37
N GLN A 367 -16.85 -13.44 -28.14
CA GLN A 367 -17.39 -14.71 -27.64
C GLN A 367 -16.28 -15.60 -27.05
N THR A 368 -15.11 -15.60 -27.69
CA THR A 368 -13.93 -16.32 -27.18
C THR A 368 -13.45 -15.73 -25.84
N ILE A 369 -13.39 -14.39 -25.74
CA ILE A 369 -13.06 -13.69 -24.49
C ILE A 369 -14.05 -14.09 -23.41
N GLU A 370 -15.35 -13.90 -23.66
CA GLU A 370 -16.43 -14.15 -22.70
C GLU A 370 -16.41 -15.58 -22.14
N THR A 371 -16.21 -16.58 -23.01
CA THR A 371 -16.09 -17.99 -22.60
C THR A 371 -14.98 -18.20 -21.57
N HIS A 372 -13.82 -17.56 -21.78
CA HIS A 372 -12.69 -17.66 -20.86
C HIS A 372 -12.91 -16.86 -19.57
N LEU A 373 -13.58 -15.70 -19.64
CA LEU A 373 -13.92 -14.92 -18.45
C LEU A 373 -14.84 -15.70 -17.50
N GLN A 374 -15.83 -16.43 -18.04
CA GLN A 374 -16.74 -17.26 -17.24
C GLN A 374 -15.97 -18.30 -16.41
N GLN A 375 -14.99 -18.98 -17.00
CA GLN A 375 -14.14 -19.93 -16.29
C GLN A 375 -13.30 -19.24 -15.21
N ILE A 376 -12.67 -18.11 -15.54
CA ILE A 376 -11.84 -17.35 -14.59
C ILE A 376 -12.65 -16.91 -13.38
N ILE A 377 -13.87 -16.40 -13.58
CA ILE A 377 -14.74 -15.95 -12.48
C ILE A 377 -15.12 -17.13 -11.60
N GLN A 378 -15.44 -18.29 -12.18
CA GLN A 378 -15.74 -19.50 -11.41
C GLN A 378 -14.56 -19.91 -10.53
N ASP A 379 -13.35 -19.95 -11.09
CA ASP A 379 -12.14 -20.30 -10.35
C ASP A 379 -11.86 -19.28 -9.22
N LEU A 380 -11.94 -17.98 -9.54
CA LEU A 380 -11.68 -16.88 -8.62
C LEU A 380 -12.61 -16.92 -7.40
N LEU A 381 -13.90 -17.13 -7.62
CA LEU A 381 -14.89 -17.21 -6.54
C LEU A 381 -14.72 -18.48 -5.72
N SER A 382 -14.36 -19.61 -6.34
CA SER A 382 -14.11 -20.86 -5.62
C SER A 382 -12.95 -20.75 -4.61
N ILE A 383 -11.88 -20.04 -4.98
CA ILE A 383 -10.71 -19.81 -4.11
C ILE A 383 -11.08 -18.93 -2.91
N ARG A 384 -11.96 -17.93 -3.09
CA ARG A 384 -12.44 -17.09 -1.98
C ARG A 384 -13.40 -17.81 -1.03
N SER A 385 -14.10 -18.84 -1.50
CA SER A 385 -15.06 -19.61 -0.69
C SER A 385 -14.42 -20.73 0.13
N GLN A 386 -13.16 -21.09 -0.13
CA GLN A 386 -12.43 -22.07 0.68
C GLN A 386 -11.81 -21.40 1.91
N PRO A 387 -12.10 -21.87 3.14
CA PRO A 387 -11.27 -21.52 4.29
C PRO A 387 -9.91 -22.20 4.07
N SER A 388 -8.87 -21.40 3.81
CA SER A 388 -7.49 -21.87 3.61
C SER A 388 -6.83 -22.19 4.94
#